data_AF-A0A345ZT92-F1
#
_entry.id   AF-A0A345ZT92-F1
#
_cell.length_a   1.000
_cell.length_b   1.000
_cell.length_c   1.000
_cell.angle_alpha   90.00
_cell.angle_beta   90.00
_cell.angle_gamma   90.00
#
_symmetry.space_group_name_H-M   'P 1'
#
loop_
_entity.id
_entity.type
_entity.pdbx_description
1 polymer ?
#
loop_
_entity_poly.entity_id
_entity_poly.type
_entity_poly.pdbx_seq_one_letter_code
_entity_poly.pdbx_strand_id
1 'polypeptide(L)'
;MSLPDLAWLALAAYAAHILEEFVLDWRNWARAVIGLPVEWTDFYVTNAVVVVLGFAQAELAPRFALGPLTYAALMLINATFFHVLPFARTKGRYSPGLSTAILFFYPLGIAMFWQAHNEGRLSLGVAIAAFAAGALLMAYPVVMLKLKNRPYFRQG
;
A
#
# COMPACT_ATOMS: atom_id res chain seq x y z
N MET A 1 3.23 -22.52 -0.54
CA MET A 1 2.46 -21.56 0.27
C MET A 1 1.15 -21.31 -0.44
N SER A 2 0.05 -21.27 0.32
CA SER A 2 -1.28 -20.93 -0.19
C SER A 2 -1.48 -19.42 -0.30
N LEU A 3 -2.52 -18.97 -1.00
CA LEU A 3 -2.88 -17.55 -1.03
C LEU A 3 -3.14 -16.96 0.38
N PRO A 4 -3.84 -17.66 1.31
CA PRO A 4 -3.95 -17.22 2.70
C PRO A 4 -2.60 -17.04 3.41
N ASP A 5 -1.63 -17.95 3.22
CA ASP A 5 -0.31 -17.81 3.84
C ASP A 5 0.40 -16.55 3.34
N LEU A 6 0.35 -16.31 2.03
CA LEU A 6 0.92 -15.11 1.41
C LEU A 6 0.20 -13.83 1.87
N ALA A 7 -1.11 -13.90 2.08
CA ALA A 7 -1.91 -12.78 2.60
C ALA A 7 -1.48 -12.39 4.02
N TRP A 8 -1.20 -13.34 4.90
CA TRP A 8 -0.63 -13.05 6.22
C TRP A 8 0.80 -12.48 6.15
N LEU A 9 1.64 -13.01 5.25
CA LEU A 9 2.97 -12.42 5.01
C LEU A 9 2.89 -11.00 4.46
N ALA A 10 1.89 -10.69 3.63
CA ALA A 10 1.66 -9.35 3.11
C ALA A 10 1.35 -8.35 4.24
N LEU A 11 0.55 -8.72 5.24
CA LEU A 11 0.34 -7.91 6.44
C LEU A 11 1.66 -7.70 7.20
N ALA A 12 2.44 -8.76 7.44
CA ALA A 12 3.72 -8.65 8.13
C ALA A 12 4.72 -7.75 7.37
N ALA A 13 4.75 -7.86 6.04
CA ALA A 13 5.56 -7.01 5.17
C ALA A 13 5.13 -5.54 5.25
N TYR A 14 3.82 -5.27 5.29
CA TYR A 14 3.32 -3.91 5.46
C TYR A 14 3.68 -3.33 6.83
N ALA A 15 3.63 -4.13 7.90
CA ALA A 15 4.08 -3.70 9.21
C ALA A 15 5.58 -3.34 9.22
N ALA A 16 6.42 -4.14 8.58
CA ALA A 16 7.85 -3.84 8.42
C ALA A 16 8.08 -2.56 7.59
N HIS A 17 7.29 -2.36 6.53
CA HIS A 17 7.33 -1.17 5.70
C HIS A 17 6.98 0.10 6.47
N ILE A 18 5.91 0.06 7.26
CA ILE A 18 5.49 1.18 8.13
C ILE A 18 6.60 1.54 9.13
N LEU A 19 7.26 0.52 9.70
CA LEU A 19 8.37 0.75 10.62
C LEU A 19 9.55 1.43 9.93
N GLU A 20 9.92 1.00 8.72
CA GLU A 20 10.97 1.64 7.93
C GLU A 20 10.62 3.11 7.63
N GLU A 21 9.41 3.36 7.13
CA GLU A 21 8.93 4.71 6.84
C GLU A 21 8.95 5.61 8.07
N PHE A 22 8.54 5.09 9.23
CA PHE A 22 8.54 5.83 10.48
C PHE A 22 9.97 6.18 10.93
N VAL A 23 10.85 5.17 11.00
CA VAL A 23 12.22 5.33 11.50
C VAL A 23 13.06 6.23 10.58
N LEU A 24 12.81 6.18 9.27
CA LEU A 24 13.54 6.97 8.27
C LEU A 24 12.83 8.27 7.88
N ASP A 25 11.86 8.73 8.68
CA ASP A 25 11.20 10.03 8.57
C ASP A 25 10.53 10.28 7.20
N TRP A 26 9.73 9.31 6.76
CA TRP A 26 8.93 9.41 5.54
C TRP A 26 8.08 10.66 5.52
N ARG A 27 7.53 11.11 6.66
CA ARG A 27 6.70 12.32 6.74
C ARG A 27 7.43 13.55 6.20
N ASN A 28 8.65 13.82 6.66
CA ASN A 28 9.42 14.95 6.17
C ASN A 28 9.88 14.77 4.73
N TRP A 29 10.29 13.56 4.38
CA TRP A 29 10.63 13.24 3.01
C TRP A 29 9.45 13.51 2.06
N ALA A 30 8.24 13.09 2.43
CA ALA A 30 7.03 13.21 1.64
C ALA A 30 6.66 14.69 1.40
N ARG A 31 6.79 15.52 2.44
CA ARG A 31 6.63 16.98 2.32
C ARG A 31 7.64 17.58 1.35
N ALA A 32 8.91 17.20 1.48
CA ALA A 32 10.01 17.80 0.73
C ALA A 32 10.10 17.32 -0.72
N VAL A 33 9.70 16.08 -1.01
CA VAL A 33 9.93 15.43 -2.31
C VAL A 33 8.66 15.33 -3.14
N ILE A 34 7.54 14.91 -2.54
CA ILE A 34 6.27 14.70 -3.26
C ILE A 34 5.21 15.76 -2.92
N GLY A 35 5.55 16.74 -2.07
CA GLY A 35 4.70 17.90 -1.76
C GLY A 35 3.42 17.56 -1.01
N LEU A 36 3.34 16.39 -0.37
CA LEU A 36 2.16 16.00 0.39
C LEU A 36 2.16 16.71 1.76
N PRO A 37 1.07 17.41 2.15
CA PRO A 37 0.98 18.10 3.43
C PRO A 37 0.63 17.13 4.57
N VAL A 38 1.37 16.03 4.66
CA VAL A 38 1.12 14.94 5.61
C VAL A 38 1.73 15.26 6.97
N GLU A 39 0.97 15.05 8.04
CA GLU A 39 1.43 15.11 9.43
C GLU A 39 1.57 13.70 10.02
N TRP A 40 2.23 13.58 11.17
CA TRP A 40 2.39 12.29 11.84
C TRP A 40 1.05 11.64 12.22
N THR A 41 0.05 12.43 12.60
CA THR A 41 -1.29 11.90 12.89
C THR A 41 -1.96 11.30 11.66
N ASP A 42 -1.84 11.94 10.49
CA ASP A 42 -2.34 11.39 9.22
C ASP A 42 -1.64 10.06 8.89
N PHE A 43 -0.33 9.99 9.10
CA PHE A 43 0.47 8.79 8.89
C PHE A 43 0.01 7.64 9.81
N TYR A 44 -0.16 7.89 11.11
CA TYR A 44 -0.59 6.86 12.06
C TYR A 44 -1.99 6.35 11.75
N VAL A 45 -2.95 7.23 11.49
CA VAL A 45 -4.34 6.83 11.20
C VAL A 45 -4.41 6.04 9.90
N THR A 46 -3.77 6.52 8.84
CA THR A 46 -3.76 5.84 7.54
C THR A 46 -3.16 4.44 7.67
N ASN A 47 -2.02 4.32 8.36
CA ASN A 47 -1.34 3.03 8.53
C ASN A 47 -2.10 2.08 9.47
N ALA A 48 -2.78 2.58 10.50
CA ALA A 48 -3.67 1.75 11.32
C ALA A 48 -4.80 1.13 10.47
N VAL A 49 -5.40 1.91 9.57
CA VAL A 49 -6.42 1.39 8.63
C VAL A 49 -5.81 0.32 7.71
N VAL A 50 -4.61 0.53 7.18
CA VAL A 50 -3.95 -0.46 6.32
C VAL A 50 -3.64 -1.75 7.06
N VAL A 51 -3.26 -1.68 8.34
CA VAL A 51 -3.07 -2.87 9.19
C VAL A 51 -4.38 -3.62 9.39
N VAL A 52 -5.48 -2.93 9.72
CA VAL A 52 -6.81 -3.54 9.86
C VAL A 52 -7.27 -4.19 8.55
N LEU A 53 -7.07 -3.52 7.42
CA LEU A 53 -7.34 -4.09 6.09
C LEU A 53 -6.46 -5.32 5.81
N GLY A 54 -5.21 -5.32 6.28
CA GLY A 54 -4.29 -6.45 6.18
C GLY A 54 -4.77 -7.68 6.97
N PHE A 55 -5.35 -7.49 8.16
CA PHE A 55 -6.03 -8.58 8.87
C PHE A 55 -7.28 -9.04 8.11
N ALA A 56 -8.15 -8.12 7.71
CA ALA A 56 -9.41 -8.45 7.05
C ALA A 56 -9.20 -9.23 5.74
N GLN A 57 -8.26 -8.82 4.89
CA GLN A 57 -7.97 -9.52 3.64
C GLN A 57 -7.39 -10.92 3.87
N ALA A 58 -6.57 -11.12 4.91
CA ALA A 58 -5.98 -12.42 5.23
C ALA A 58 -7.04 -13.40 5.73
N GLU A 59 -7.92 -12.96 6.63
CA GLU A 59 -9.06 -13.75 7.13
C GLU A 59 -10.05 -14.12 6.03
N LEU A 60 -10.24 -13.24 5.05
CA LEU A 60 -11.14 -13.47 3.92
C LEU A 60 -10.50 -14.28 2.79
N ALA A 61 -9.17 -14.42 2.76
CA ALA A 61 -8.42 -15.03 1.67
C ALA A 61 -8.86 -16.46 1.29
N PRO A 62 -9.33 -17.34 2.20
CA PRO A 62 -9.81 -18.67 1.81
C PRO A 62 -11.06 -18.63 0.91
N ARG A 63 -11.90 -17.61 1.05
CA ARG A 63 -13.24 -17.53 0.42
C ARG A 63 -13.42 -16.39 -0.57
N PHE A 64 -12.58 -15.36 -0.50
CA PHE A 64 -12.74 -14.14 -1.28
C PHE A 64 -11.38 -13.70 -1.81
N ALA A 65 -11.05 -14.08 -3.05
CA ALA A 65 -9.74 -13.80 -3.65
C ALA A 65 -9.51 -12.31 -3.95
N LEU A 66 -10.58 -11.54 -4.19
CA LEU A 66 -10.45 -10.12 -4.51
C LEU A 66 -9.83 -9.32 -3.36
N GLY A 67 -10.15 -9.63 -2.10
CA GLY A 67 -9.57 -8.98 -0.92
C GLY A 67 -8.03 -9.00 -0.88
N PRO A 68 -7.38 -10.19 -0.83
CA PRO A 68 -5.93 -10.29 -0.83
C PRO A 68 -5.31 -9.74 -2.12
N LEU A 69 -5.95 -9.90 -3.28
CA LEU A 69 -5.43 -9.34 -4.52
C LEU A 69 -5.50 -7.82 -4.58
N THR A 70 -6.51 -7.20 -3.96
CA THR A 70 -6.58 -5.74 -3.78
C THR A 70 -5.44 -5.26 -2.87
N TYR A 71 -5.13 -5.99 -1.80
CA TYR A 71 -4.01 -5.66 -0.91
C TYR A 71 -2.65 -5.82 -1.62
N ALA A 72 -2.48 -6.90 -2.39
CA ALA A 72 -1.32 -7.11 -3.25
C ALA A 72 -1.17 -5.97 -4.28
N ALA A 73 -2.26 -5.56 -4.94
CA ALA A 73 -2.24 -4.45 -5.87
C ALA A 73 -1.87 -3.13 -5.18
N LEU A 74 -2.40 -2.87 -3.98
CA LEU A 74 -2.02 -1.71 -3.16
C LEU A 74 -0.51 -1.69 -2.89
N MET A 75 0.08 -2.83 -2.49
CA MET A 75 1.53 -2.94 -2.27
C MET A 75 2.34 -2.65 -3.54
N LEU A 76 1.93 -3.21 -4.69
CA LEU A 76 2.61 -2.99 -5.97
C LEU A 76 2.51 -1.53 -6.45
N ILE A 77 1.34 -0.91 -6.29
CA ILE A 77 1.12 0.51 -6.59
C ILE A 77 1.97 1.38 -5.66
N ASN A 78 1.99 1.07 -4.37
CA ASN A 78 2.80 1.79 -3.38
C ASN A 78 4.29 1.74 -3.75
N ALA A 79 4.83 0.53 -3.87
CA ALA A 79 6.23 0.29 -4.24
C ALA A 79 6.62 1.06 -5.51
N THR A 80 5.76 1.02 -6.53
CA THR A 80 6.04 1.63 -7.83
C THR A 80 5.97 3.16 -7.78
N PHE A 81 4.87 3.73 -7.30
CA PHE A 81 4.58 5.16 -7.48
C PHE A 81 5.04 6.04 -6.32
N PHE A 82 5.23 5.49 -5.12
CA PHE A 82 5.59 6.25 -3.92
C PHE A 82 7.02 6.00 -3.45
N HIS A 83 7.68 4.93 -3.92
CA HIS A 83 9.08 4.65 -3.59
C HIS A 83 10.00 4.62 -4.81
N VAL A 84 9.82 3.65 -5.72
CA VAL A 84 10.74 3.47 -6.86
C VAL A 84 10.70 4.65 -7.82
N LEU A 85 9.52 5.10 -8.22
CA LEU A 85 9.40 6.23 -9.15
C LEU A 85 9.97 7.54 -8.57
N PRO A 86 9.66 7.95 -7.32
CA PRO A 86 10.31 9.11 -6.72
C PRO A 86 11.82 8.94 -6.56
N PHE A 87 12.31 7.77 -6.15
CA PHE A 87 13.75 7.51 -6.08
C PHE A 87 14.44 7.73 -7.44
N ALA A 88 13.87 7.16 -8.51
CA ALA A 88 14.39 7.33 -9.87
C ALA A 88 14.34 8.80 -10.32
N ARG A 89 13.22 9.50 -10.08
CA ARG A 89 13.03 10.91 -10.47
C ARG A 89 13.90 11.89 -9.69
N THR A 90 14.23 11.56 -8.44
CA THR A 90 15.12 12.37 -7.58
C THR A 90 16.59 11.98 -7.72
N LYS A 91 16.94 11.25 -8.78
CA LYS A 91 18.31 10.82 -9.10
C LYS A 91 18.97 10.04 -7.95
N GLY A 92 18.20 9.15 -7.33
CA GLY A 92 18.69 8.25 -6.29
C GLY A 92 18.55 8.77 -4.86
N ARG A 93 17.80 9.85 -4.60
CA ARG A 93 17.48 10.23 -3.23
C ARG A 93 16.60 9.13 -2.61
N TYR A 94 17.12 8.49 -1.56
CA TYR A 94 16.43 7.40 -0.87
C TYR A 94 15.02 7.81 -0.47
N SER A 95 14.03 6.99 -0.81
CA SER A 95 12.64 7.11 -0.34
C SER A 95 12.49 6.18 0.87
N PRO A 96 12.21 6.68 2.09
CA PRO A 96 11.85 5.84 3.22
C PRO A 96 10.76 4.84 2.83
N GLY A 97 10.97 3.55 3.08
CA GLY A 97 10.11 2.46 2.60
C GLY A 97 10.59 1.77 1.32
N LEU A 98 11.62 2.29 0.64
CA LEU A 98 12.14 1.72 -0.62
C LEU A 98 12.73 0.31 -0.43
N SER A 99 13.48 0.07 0.65
CA SER A 99 14.09 -1.25 0.88
C SER A 99 13.02 -2.32 1.09
N THR A 100 12.07 -2.09 1.98
CA THR A 100 10.93 -3.00 2.21
C THR A 100 10.02 -3.11 0.98
N ALA A 101 9.86 -2.06 0.19
CA ALA A 101 9.12 -2.13 -1.07
C ALA A 101 9.77 -3.10 -2.08
N ILE A 102 11.10 -3.01 -2.25
CA ILE A 102 11.85 -3.89 -3.15
C ILE A 102 11.90 -5.32 -2.63
N LEU A 103 12.21 -5.48 -1.34
CA LEU A 103 12.43 -6.81 -0.75
C LEU A 103 11.13 -7.55 -0.43
N PHE A 104 10.03 -6.84 -0.15
CA PHE A 104 8.78 -7.46 0.30
C PHE A 104 7.60 -7.14 -0.61
N PHE A 105 7.34 -5.88 -0.95
CA PHE A 105 6.11 -5.53 -1.68
C PHE A 105 6.07 -6.13 -3.09
N TYR A 106 7.16 -6.02 -3.86
CA TYR A 106 7.19 -6.65 -5.19
C TYR A 106 7.12 -8.18 -5.11
N PRO A 107 7.99 -8.89 -4.34
CA PRO A 107 7.96 -10.34 -4.32
C PRO A 107 6.63 -10.90 -3.83
N LEU A 108 6.08 -10.37 -2.73
CA LEU A 108 4.82 -10.87 -2.17
C LEU A 108 3.63 -10.48 -3.04
N GLY A 109 3.57 -9.23 -3.52
CA GLY A 109 2.49 -8.79 -4.40
C GLY A 109 2.41 -9.64 -5.67
N ILE A 110 3.55 -9.89 -6.33
CA ILE A 110 3.63 -10.77 -7.51
C ILE A 110 3.27 -12.21 -7.14
N ALA A 111 3.82 -12.74 -6.05
CA ALA A 111 3.55 -14.11 -5.59
C ALA A 111 2.06 -14.34 -5.29
N MET A 112 1.35 -13.35 -4.73
CA MET A 112 -0.09 -13.45 -4.46
C MET A 112 -0.91 -13.57 -5.74
N PHE A 113 -0.62 -12.75 -6.77
CA PHE A 113 -1.26 -12.88 -8.07
C PHE A 113 -0.92 -14.22 -8.74
N TRP A 114 0.35 -14.63 -8.70
CA TRP A 114 0.79 -15.92 -9.23
C TRP A 114 0.08 -17.10 -8.55
N GLN A 115 -0.02 -17.07 -7.22
CA GLN A 115 -0.66 -18.13 -6.45
C GLN A 115 -2.18 -18.16 -6.68
N ALA A 116 -2.84 -17.01 -6.75
CA ALA A 116 -4.25 -16.94 -7.11
C ALA A 116 -4.51 -17.49 -8.52
N HIS A 117 -3.58 -17.29 -9.46
CA HIS A 117 -3.66 -17.92 -10.78
C HIS A 117 -3.54 -19.45 -10.70
N ASN A 118 -2.55 -19.97 -9.98
CA ASN A 118 -2.35 -21.42 -9.81
C ASN A 118 -3.52 -22.09 -9.09
N GLU A 119 -4.20 -21.39 -8.17
CA GLU A 119 -5.41 -21.87 -7.50
C GLU A 119 -6.68 -21.78 -8.37
N GLY A 120 -6.58 -21.25 -9.61
CA GLY A 120 -7.74 -21.05 -10.50
C GLY A 120 -8.67 -19.92 -10.07
N ARG A 121 -8.19 -19.00 -9.22
CA ARG A 121 -8.96 -17.92 -8.57
C ARG A 121 -8.73 -16.55 -9.20
N LEU A 122 -7.81 -16.45 -10.16
CA LEU A 122 -7.50 -15.23 -10.89
C LEU A 122 -8.10 -15.26 -12.30
N SER A 123 -9.10 -14.42 -12.53
CA SER A 123 -9.56 -14.05 -13.87
C SER A 123 -9.07 -12.64 -14.24
N LEU A 124 -9.13 -12.27 -15.52
CA LEU A 124 -8.82 -10.90 -15.95
C LEU A 124 -9.71 -9.87 -15.25
N GLY A 125 -11.01 -10.15 -15.10
CA GLY A 125 -11.93 -9.27 -14.39
C GLY A 125 -11.56 -9.09 -12.92
N VAL A 126 -11.14 -10.16 -12.25
CA VAL A 126 -10.64 -10.08 -10.85
C VAL A 126 -9.34 -9.27 -10.78
N ALA A 127 -8.41 -9.46 -11.73
CA ALA A 127 -7.18 -8.68 -11.77
C ALA A 127 -7.44 -7.18 -11.93
N ILE A 128 -8.30 -6.80 -12.89
CA ILE A 128 -8.69 -5.39 -13.12
C ILE A 128 -9.37 -4.82 -11.87
N ALA A 129 -10.32 -5.54 -11.28
CA ALA A 129 -11.01 -5.11 -10.08
C ALA A 129 -10.04 -4.93 -8.90
N ALA A 130 -9.08 -5.84 -8.73
CA ALA A 130 -8.07 -5.76 -7.68
C ALA A 130 -7.20 -4.51 -7.81
N PHE A 131 -6.69 -4.21 -9.01
CA PHE A 131 -5.90 -3.01 -9.26
C PHE A 131 -6.72 -1.73 -9.16
N ALA A 132 -7.95 -1.71 -9.64
CA ALA A 132 -8.85 -0.57 -9.49
C ALA A 132 -9.12 -0.28 -8.00
N ALA A 133 -9.46 -1.30 -7.21
CA ALA A 133 -9.68 -1.17 -5.78
C ALA A 133 -8.40 -0.75 -5.04
N GLY A 134 -7.24 -1.33 -5.37
CA GLY A 134 -5.95 -0.95 -4.79
C GLY A 134 -5.57 0.50 -5.09
N ALA A 135 -5.81 0.96 -6.32
CA ALA A 135 -5.60 2.35 -6.72
C ALA A 135 -6.54 3.31 -5.98
N LEU A 136 -7.81 2.94 -5.79
CA LEU A 136 -8.77 3.73 -5.01
C LEU A 136 -8.36 3.81 -3.53
N LEU A 137 -7.92 2.70 -2.93
CA LEU A 137 -7.40 2.68 -1.56
C LEU A 137 -6.17 3.57 -1.40
N MET A 138 -5.27 3.57 -2.39
CA MET A 138 -4.10 4.45 -2.38
C MET A 138 -4.46 5.93 -2.57
N ALA A 139 -5.40 6.22 -3.48
CA ALA A 139 -5.82 7.57 -3.78
C ALA A 139 -6.61 8.22 -2.63
N TYR A 140 -7.38 7.44 -1.88
CA TYR A 140 -8.27 7.93 -0.82
C TYR A 140 -7.56 8.82 0.22
N PRO A 141 -6.49 8.40 0.91
CA PRO A 141 -5.80 9.25 1.90
C PRO A 141 -5.20 10.50 1.24
N VAL A 142 -4.66 10.40 0.02
CA VAL A 142 -4.12 11.56 -0.73
C VAL A 142 -5.23 12.59 -1.02
N VAL A 143 -6.41 12.13 -1.41
CA VAL A 143 -7.57 12.99 -1.63
C VAL A 143 -8.03 13.63 -0.32
N MET A 144 -8.14 12.86 0.78
CA MET A 144 -8.52 13.38 2.09
C MET A 144 -7.53 14.45 2.60
N LEU A 145 -6.22 14.25 2.42
CA LEU A 145 -5.18 15.25 2.73
C LEU A 145 -5.35 16.56 1.95
N LYS A 146 -5.83 16.49 0.71
CA LYS A 146 -6.11 17.68 -0.10
C LYS A 146 -7.42 18.34 0.31
N LEU A 147 -8.45 17.56 0.66
CA LEU A 147 -9.76 18.05 1.06
C LEU A 147 -9.74 18.73 2.43
N LYS A 148 -9.04 18.18 3.43
CA LYS A 148 -8.98 18.76 4.79
C LYS A 148 -8.51 20.22 4.83
N ASN A 149 -7.76 20.65 3.81
CA ASN A 149 -7.24 22.01 3.69
C ASN A 149 -8.20 22.98 2.99
N ARG A 150 -9.34 22.53 2.45
CA ARG A 150 -10.32 23.40 1.78
C ARG A 150 -11.17 24.16 2.81
N PRO A 151 -11.55 25.42 2.55
CA PRO A 151 -12.34 26.24 3.48
C PRO A 151 -13.63 25.56 3.97
N TYR A 152 -14.33 24.84 3.09
CA TYR A 152 -15.57 24.12 3.43
C TYR A 152 -15.41 23.14 4.61
N PHE A 153 -14.25 22.49 4.74
CA PHE A 153 -13.98 21.51 5.79
C PHE A 153 -13.29 22.09 7.03
N ARG A 154 -12.94 23.38 7.01
CA ARG A 154 -12.39 24.09 8.18
C ARG A 154 -13.56 24.58 9.03
N GLN A 155 -14.09 23.68 9.85
CA GLN A 155 -15.09 23.98 10.86
C GLN A 155 -14.38 24.58 12.07
N GLY A 156 -14.12 25.89 12.00
CA GLY A 156 -13.67 26.71 13.12
C GLY A 156 -14.84 27.28 13.89
#